data_AF-A0A368N227-F1
#
_entry.id   AF-A0A368N227-F1
#
_cell.length_a   1.000
_cell.length_b   1.000
_cell.length_c   1.000
_cell.angle_alpha   90.00
_cell.angle_beta   90.00
_cell.angle_gamma   90.00
#
_symmetry.space_group_name_H-M   'P 1'
#
loop_
_entity.id
_entity.type
_entity.pdbx_description
1 polymer ?
#
loop_
_entity_poly.entity_id
_entity_poly.type
_entity_poly.pdbx_seq_one_letter_code
_entity_poly.pdbx_strand_id
1 'polypeptide(L)'
;MQVKANDLYSEMQAMMRQAQAPEMRPDAVPVNSAGDKFGGLLQNAIDGVNDVQSQAGQLRTAFEMGDRNVSLGDVMIASQKSSVAFQATVQVRNKLVEAYKEIMNMPV
;
A
#
# COMPACT_ATOMS: atom_id res chain seq x y z
N MET A 1 53.90 -40.66 19.88
CA MET A 1 52.49 -40.30 20.17
C MET A 1 52.40 -38.87 20.73
N GLN A 2 52.67 -37.83 19.94
CA GLN A 2 52.61 -36.41 20.39
C GLN A 2 51.84 -35.48 19.43
N VAL A 3 51.15 -36.01 18.41
CA VAL A 3 50.52 -35.18 17.37
C VAL A 3 49.08 -34.75 17.72
N LYS A 4 48.43 -35.39 18.70
CA LYS A 4 46.99 -35.19 18.97
C LYS A 4 46.62 -33.88 19.68
N ALA A 5 47.58 -33.16 20.26
CA ALA A 5 47.29 -31.90 20.96
C ALA A 5 47.18 -30.71 20.01
N ASN A 6 47.93 -30.72 18.90
CA ASN A 6 47.98 -29.59 17.96
C ASN A 6 46.77 -29.55 17.00
N ASP A 7 46.20 -30.72 16.70
CA ASP A 7 45.02 -30.83 15.82
C ASP A 7 43.76 -30.23 16.48
N LEU A 8 43.58 -30.42 17.79
CA LEU A 8 42.40 -29.94 18.53
C LEU A 8 42.31 -28.40 18.58
N TYR A 9 43.47 -27.71 18.65
CA TYR A 9 43.52 -26.25 18.58
C TYR A 9 43.20 -25.72 17.17
N SER A 10 43.56 -26.47 16.12
CA SER A 10 43.24 -26.11 14.74
C SER A 10 41.75 -26.30 14.42
N GLU A 11 41.13 -27.32 15.02
CA GLU A 11 39.71 -27.64 14.87
C GLU A 11 38.81 -26.63 15.61
N MET A 12 39.23 -26.19 16.80
CA MET A 12 38.53 -25.13 17.54
C MET A 12 38.60 -23.77 16.82
N GLN A 13 39.71 -23.47 16.13
CA GLN A 13 39.82 -22.27 15.28
C GLN A 13 38.98 -22.36 13.98
N ALA A 14 38.74 -23.56 13.46
CA ALA A 14 37.83 -23.76 12.33
C ALA A 14 36.36 -23.60 12.74
N MET A 15 36.00 -24.09 13.93
CA MET A 15 34.66 -23.93 14.50
C MET A 15 34.33 -22.46 14.82
N MET A 16 35.28 -21.67 15.32
CA MET A 16 35.10 -20.23 15.54
C MET A 16 34.88 -19.45 14.23
N ARG A 17 35.44 -19.90 13.10
CA ARG A 17 35.22 -19.30 11.78
C ARG A 17 33.86 -19.65 11.18
N GLN A 18 33.31 -20.82 11.51
CA GLN A 18 31.92 -21.17 11.16
C GLN A 18 30.89 -20.43 12.02
N ALA A 19 31.23 -20.09 13.27
CA ALA A 19 30.39 -19.26 14.14
C ALA A 19 30.43 -17.75 13.79
N GLN A 20 31.41 -17.32 13.00
CA GLN A 20 31.49 -15.98 12.39
C GLN A 20 30.96 -15.95 10.95
N ALA A 21 30.22 -16.98 10.52
CA ALA A 21 29.37 -16.81 9.35
C ALA A 21 28.49 -15.58 9.61
N PRO A 22 28.45 -14.60 8.69
CA PRO A 22 27.60 -13.44 8.89
C PRO A 22 26.20 -14.00 9.08
N GLU A 23 25.63 -13.77 10.26
CA GLU A 23 24.20 -13.97 10.46
C GLU A 23 23.55 -13.32 9.25
N MET A 24 22.86 -14.12 8.44
CA MET A 24 21.95 -13.62 7.43
C MET A 24 20.94 -12.80 8.24
N ARG A 25 21.27 -11.53 8.44
CA ARG A 25 20.32 -10.51 8.88
C ARG A 25 19.21 -10.68 7.85
N PRO A 26 18.01 -11.13 8.24
CA PRO A 26 16.91 -11.15 7.29
C PRO A 26 16.87 -9.72 6.75
N ASP A 27 17.12 -9.60 5.45
CA ASP A 27 17.19 -8.31 4.76
C ASP A 27 16.05 -7.48 5.31
N ALA A 28 16.40 -6.38 6.00
CA ALA A 28 15.44 -5.45 6.52
C ALA A 28 14.70 -4.93 5.29
N VAL A 29 13.58 -5.57 4.97
CA VAL A 29 12.70 -5.19 3.87
C VAL A 29 12.41 -3.72 4.13
N PRO A 30 12.74 -2.80 3.23
CA PRO A 30 12.57 -1.38 3.50
C PRO A 30 11.07 -1.13 3.63
N VAL A 31 10.61 -1.06 4.89
CA VAL A 31 9.21 -0.85 5.28
C VAL A 31 8.65 0.43 4.64
N ASN A 32 9.53 1.37 4.28
CA ASN A 32 9.20 2.65 3.68
C ASN A 32 8.68 2.55 2.24
N SER A 33 9.14 1.59 1.43
CA SER A 33 8.76 1.55 0.00
C SER A 33 7.33 1.08 -0.25
N ALA A 34 6.72 0.37 0.70
CA ALA A 34 5.32 -0.04 0.61
C ALA A 34 4.36 1.10 0.99
N GLY A 35 4.72 1.91 2.00
CA GLY A 35 3.94 3.07 2.45
C GLY A 35 3.82 4.16 1.38
N ASP A 36 4.92 4.49 0.69
CA ASP A 36 4.92 5.51 -0.38
C ASP A 36 4.07 5.09 -1.58
N LYS A 37 4.13 3.82 -1.98
CA LYS A 37 3.30 3.28 -3.06
C LYS A 37 1.82 3.29 -2.70
N PHE A 38 1.50 2.99 -1.44
CA PHE A 38 0.12 3.01 -0.96
C PHE A 38 -0.45 4.43 -0.84
N GLY A 39 0.33 5.39 -0.31
CA GLY A 39 -0.05 6.79 -0.26
C GLY A 39 -0.35 7.37 -1.64
N GLY A 40 0.45 7.00 -2.65
CA GLY A 40 0.17 7.33 -4.05
C GLY A 40 -1.13 6.71 -4.57
N LEU A 41 -1.44 5.45 -4.23
CA LEU A 41 -2.71 4.81 -4.59
C LEU A 41 -3.91 5.50 -3.93
N LEU A 42 -3.80 5.92 -2.67
CA LEU A 42 -4.85 6.68 -1.99
C LEU A 42 -5.09 8.03 -2.67
N GLN A 43 -4.02 8.77 -2.94
CA GLN A 43 -4.09 10.06 -3.62
C GLN A 43 -4.83 9.91 -4.95
N ASN A 44 -4.40 8.94 -5.77
CA ASN A 44 -5.06 8.62 -7.04
C ASN A 44 -6.53 8.24 -6.89
N ALA A 45 -6.90 7.53 -5.82
CA ALA A 45 -8.30 7.17 -5.57
C ALA A 45 -9.16 8.39 -5.22
N ILE A 46 -8.63 9.31 -4.39
CA ILE A 46 -9.31 10.56 -4.04
C ILE A 46 -9.48 11.45 -5.27
N ASP A 47 -8.42 11.59 -6.08
CA ASP A 47 -8.45 12.36 -7.31
C ASP A 47 -9.46 11.76 -8.30
N GLY A 48 -9.47 10.42 -8.44
CA GLY A 48 -10.44 9.71 -9.27
C GLY A 48 -11.89 9.92 -8.82
N VAL A 49 -12.16 10.02 -7.51
CA VAL A 49 -13.51 10.37 -7.01
C VAL A 49 -13.90 11.79 -7.35
N ASN A 50 -12.96 12.74 -7.24
CA ASN A 50 -13.20 14.13 -7.61
C ASN A 50 -13.58 14.24 -9.09
N ASP A 51 -12.85 13.54 -9.96
CA ASP A 51 -13.10 13.52 -11.40
C ASP A 51 -14.50 13.00 -11.74
N VAL A 52 -14.90 11.85 -11.19
CA VAL A 52 -16.23 11.29 -11.46
C VAL A 52 -17.36 12.13 -10.87
N GLN A 53 -17.11 12.81 -9.75
CA GLN A 53 -18.08 13.72 -9.14
C GLN A 53 -18.24 15.00 -9.98
N SER A 54 -17.12 15.56 -10.45
CA SER A 54 -17.09 16.71 -11.36
C SER A 54 -17.81 16.39 -12.67
N GLN A 55 -17.51 15.24 -13.27
CA GLN A 55 -18.17 14.77 -14.49
C GLN A 55 -19.69 14.60 -14.31
N ALA A 56 -20.13 14.00 -13.21
CA ALA A 56 -21.55 13.88 -12.90
C ALA A 56 -22.23 15.25 -12.75
N GLY A 57 -21.55 16.22 -12.12
CA GLY A 57 -22.00 17.60 -12.01
C GLY A 57 -22.13 18.29 -13.37
N GLN A 58 -21.11 18.16 -14.22
CA GLN A 58 -21.12 18.73 -15.58
C GLN A 58 -22.26 18.17 -16.43
N LEU A 59 -22.45 16.85 -16.41
CA LEU A 59 -23.55 16.20 -17.15
C LEU A 59 -24.91 16.65 -16.61
N ARG A 60 -25.06 16.77 -15.29
CA ARG A 60 -26.29 17.32 -14.69
C ARG A 60 -26.56 18.73 -15.19
N THR A 61 -25.57 19.63 -15.12
CA THR A 61 -25.73 21.01 -15.57
C THR A 61 -26.03 21.08 -17.08
N ALA A 62 -25.33 20.30 -17.90
CA ALA A 62 -25.59 20.23 -19.35
C ALA A 62 -27.02 19.77 -19.65
N PHE A 63 -27.52 18.76 -18.92
CA PHE A 63 -28.89 18.30 -19.03
C PHE A 63 -29.91 19.37 -18.58
N GLU A 64 -29.67 20.04 -17.46
CA GLU A 64 -30.52 21.13 -16.95
C GLU A 64 -30.56 22.33 -17.91
N MET A 65 -29.47 22.58 -18.64
CA MET A 65 -29.39 23.59 -19.70
C MET A 65 -30.03 23.16 -21.03
N GLY A 66 -30.53 21.91 -21.13
CA GLY A 66 -31.20 21.40 -22.32
C GLY A 66 -30.28 20.95 -23.45
N ASP A 67 -29.02 20.58 -23.13
CA ASP A 67 -28.11 19.98 -24.11
C ASP A 67 -28.71 18.67 -24.65
N ARG A 68 -28.93 18.61 -25.97
CA ARG A 68 -29.53 17.45 -26.64
C ARG A 68 -28.59 16.25 -26.70
N ASN A 69 -27.31 16.44 -26.43
CA ASN A 69 -26.30 15.38 -26.44
C ASN A 69 -26.20 14.66 -25.10
N VAL A 70 -26.82 15.20 -24.03
CA VAL A 70 -26.79 14.59 -22.69
C VAL A 70 -28.19 14.10 -22.36
N SER A 71 -28.32 12.80 -22.14
CA SER A 71 -29.59 12.21 -21.71
C SER A 71 -29.70 12.17 -20.19
N LEU A 72 -30.93 12.08 -19.68
CA LEU A 72 -31.16 11.82 -18.26
C LEU A 72 -30.48 10.52 -17.81
N GLY A 73 -30.41 9.50 -18.69
CA GLY A 73 -29.71 8.25 -18.44
C GLY A 73 -28.21 8.46 -18.19
N ASP A 74 -27.57 9.34 -18.95
CA ASP A 74 -26.14 9.65 -18.78
C ASP A 74 -25.88 10.32 -17.42
N VAL A 75 -26.74 11.25 -17.01
CA VAL A 75 -26.66 11.90 -15.70
C VAL A 75 -26.84 10.88 -14.57
N MET A 76 -27.83 9.98 -14.68
CA MET A 76 -28.06 8.94 -13.69
C MET A 76 -26.89 7.97 -13.58
N ILE A 77 -26.35 7.51 -14.72
CA ILE A 77 -25.19 6.61 -14.76
C ILE A 77 -23.97 7.29 -14.15
N ALA A 78 -23.70 8.54 -14.51
CA ALA A 78 -22.59 9.30 -13.95
C ALA A 78 -22.73 9.50 -12.44
N SER A 79 -23.94 9.82 -11.97
CA SER A 79 -24.25 9.94 -10.54
C SER A 79 -24.05 8.62 -9.79
N GLN A 80 -24.44 7.50 -10.39
CA GLN A 80 -24.26 6.17 -9.80
C GLN A 80 -22.77 5.80 -9.74
N LYS A 81 -22.01 6.07 -10.81
CA LYS A 81 -20.55 5.89 -10.83
C LYS A 81 -19.86 6.70 -9.73
N SER A 82 -20.22 7.97 -9.59
CA SER A 82 -19.67 8.83 -8.53
C SER A 82 -19.96 8.26 -7.14
N SER A 83 -21.19 7.78 -6.91
CA SER A 83 -21.58 7.19 -5.63
C SER A 83 -20.81 5.91 -5.31
N VAL A 84 -20.63 5.00 -6.27
CA VAL A 84 -19.87 3.76 -6.07
C VAL A 84 -18.38 4.06 -5.87
N ALA A 85 -17.80 4.97 -6.64
CA ALA A 85 -16.40 5.38 -6.50
C ALA A 85 -16.13 6.03 -5.12
N PHE A 86 -17.05 6.88 -4.65
CA PHE A 86 -16.97 7.46 -3.31
C PHE A 86 -17.02 6.39 -2.21
N GLN A 87 -17.95 5.44 -2.31
CA GLN A 87 -18.04 4.32 -1.38
C GLN A 87 -16.74 3.50 -1.33
N ALA A 88 -16.16 3.20 -2.50
CA ALA A 88 -14.88 2.51 -2.58
C ALA A 88 -13.77 3.29 -1.85
N THR A 89 -13.71 4.61 -2.04
CA THR A 89 -12.71 5.47 -1.39
C THR A 89 -12.89 5.54 0.12
N VAL A 90 -14.13 5.54 0.61
CA VAL A 90 -14.40 5.44 2.06
C VAL A 90 -13.85 4.12 2.64
N GLN A 91 -13.96 3.01 1.90
CA GLN A 91 -13.39 1.73 2.35
C GLN A 91 -11.86 1.79 2.41
N VAL A 92 -11.21 2.38 1.41
CA VAL A 92 -9.75 2.58 1.42
C VAL A 92 -9.33 3.46 2.60
N ARG A 93 -10.03 4.57 2.84
CA ARG A 93 -9.82 5.46 3.98
C ARG A 93 -9.96 4.72 5.32
N ASN A 94 -10.96 3.86 5.46
CA ASN A 94 -11.16 3.10 6.70
C ASN A 94 -10.02 2.10 6.91
N LYS A 95 -9.60 1.39 5.85
CA LYS A 95 -8.46 0.46 5.90
C LYS A 95 -7.14 1.15 6.26
N LEU A 96 -6.95 2.39 5.83
CA LEU A 96 -5.82 3.23 6.23
C LEU A 96 -5.80 3.54 7.71
N VAL A 97 -6.94 3.96 8.25
CA VAL A 97 -7.06 4.26 9.68
C VAL A 97 -6.82 2.99 10.50
N GLU A 98 -7.29 1.84 10.03
CA GLU A 98 -7.01 0.54 10.64
C GLU A 98 -5.52 0.19 10.61
N ALA A 99 -4.85 0.28 9.46
CA ALA A 99 -3.43 0.00 9.32
C ALA A 99 -2.55 0.92 10.19
N TYR A 100 -2.89 2.21 10.26
CA TYR A 100 -2.20 3.15 11.16
C TYR A 100 -2.39 2.76 12.64
N LYS A 101 -3.60 2.37 13.04
CA LYS A 101 -3.87 1.87 14.39
C LYS A 101 -3.12 0.57 14.69
N GLU A 102 -3.01 -0.34 13.72
CA GLU A 102 -2.27 -1.59 13.85
C GLU A 102 -0.77 -1.34 14.09
N ILE A 103 -0.16 -0.42 13.35
CA ILE A 103 1.23 -0.02 13.57
C ILE A 103 1.45 0.58 14.97
N MET A 104 0.53 1.43 15.45
CA MET A 104 0.63 1.99 16.80
C MET A 104 0.45 0.97 17.91
N ASN A 105 -0.33 -0.09 17.66
CA ASN A 105 -0.61 -1.14 18.64
C ASN A 105 0.38 -2.30 18.57
N MET A 106 1.34 -2.30 17.64
CA MET A 106 2.43 -3.28 17.65
C MET A 106 3.30 -3.04 18.89
N PRO A 107 3.46 -4.04 19.78
CA PRO A 107 4.43 -3.95 20.85
C PRO A 107 5.83 -3.89 20.23
N VAL A 108 6.61 -2.88 20.64
CA VAL A 108 8.05 -2.80 20.39
C VAL A 108 8.82 -3.85 21.17
#